data_AF-A0A2E0DUG1-F1
#
_entry.id   AF-A0A2E0DUG1-F1
#
_cell.length_a   1.000
_cell.length_b   1.000
_cell.length_c   1.000
_cell.angle_alpha   90.00
_cell.angle_beta   90.00
_cell.angle_gamma   90.00
#
_symmetry.space_group_name_H-M   'P 1'
#
loop_
_entity.id
_entity.type
_entity.pdbx_description
1 polymer ?
#
loop_
_entity_poly.entity_id
_entity_poly.type
_entity_poly.pdbx_seq_one_letter_code
_entity_poly.pdbx_strand_id
1 'polypeptide(L)'
;MVLTTEPIPLRQTIGLMHENEFGKFGENMKTMLDNQEGSARSEAGIIAMSMFFAGLLVVAFTTNPIASGTQIGERAPVFSGEAYDGTSWKSFQFDDLLDMSWTWNATEDVPWIAVEFLDTDCGHCKNAAPDMATWSQEFSGVNGAPNVVFIAIAVEFVAESSRAEIVDFRTQYENNFLFVDDLDEDIAKDWDVLATPSYFLVQPDGIVAWNSGQATNSIGWDAKEEKSIPLNGFDDGYVQLNEAIVQLMMLNGGE
;
A
#
# COMPACT_ATOMS: atom_id res chain seq x y z
N MET A 1 44.64 23.99 54.05
CA MET A 1 45.74 24.13 55.02
C MET A 1 45.36 23.29 56.22
N VAL A 2 46.04 22.25 56.69
CA VAL A 2 47.37 21.63 56.49
C VAL A 2 47.11 20.15 56.88
N LEU A 3 47.25 19.17 55.99
CA LEU A 3 48.40 18.28 55.81
C LEU A 3 48.95 17.59 57.07
N THR A 4 49.48 16.38 56.83
CA THR A 4 50.40 15.55 57.64
C THR A 4 49.75 14.40 58.41
N THR A 5 50.22 13.15 58.41
CA THR A 5 51.33 12.41 57.75
C THR A 5 51.22 10.95 58.26
N GLU A 6 51.49 9.94 57.42
CA GLU A 6 51.78 8.56 57.88
C GLU A 6 53.20 8.44 58.50
N PRO A 7 53.52 7.38 59.27
CA PRO A 7 54.24 6.22 58.67
C PRO A 7 53.98 4.81 59.28
N ILE A 8 54.37 3.80 58.49
CA ILE A 8 54.38 2.31 58.65
C ILE A 8 55.57 1.83 59.54
N PRO A 9 55.63 0.59 60.12
CA PRO A 9 56.28 -0.55 59.41
C PRO A 9 55.88 -2.03 59.81
N LEU A 10 55.98 -2.93 58.80
CA LEU A 10 56.55 -4.30 58.78
C LEU A 10 56.18 -5.39 59.83
N ARG A 11 55.66 -6.55 59.36
CA ARG A 11 56.41 -7.79 58.96
C ARG A 11 55.61 -9.10 59.21
N GLN A 12 55.55 -9.89 58.15
CA GLN A 12 55.12 -11.29 57.95
C GLN A 12 55.17 -12.28 59.14
N THR A 13 54.23 -13.22 59.16
CA THR A 13 54.56 -14.66 59.24
C THR A 13 53.50 -15.49 58.50
N ILE A 14 53.98 -16.34 57.59
CA ILE A 14 53.25 -17.34 56.80
C ILE A 14 53.06 -18.60 57.66
N GLY A 15 51.86 -19.17 57.66
CA GLY A 15 51.55 -20.51 58.18
C GLY A 15 50.60 -21.23 57.21
N LEU A 16 51.09 -22.34 56.67
CA LEU A 16 50.56 -23.17 55.57
C LEU A 16 49.18 -23.78 55.87
N MET A 17 48.27 -23.79 54.87
CA MET A 17 47.01 -24.56 54.88
C MET A 17 47.10 -25.78 53.94
N HIS A 18 46.46 -26.84 54.41
CA HIS A 18 46.46 -28.23 53.94
C HIS A 18 45.54 -28.42 52.73
N GLU A 19 46.06 -29.01 51.66
CA GLU A 19 45.33 -29.46 50.46
C GLU A 19 44.36 -30.58 50.83
N ASN A 20 43.07 -30.48 50.48
CA ASN A 20 42.16 -31.61 50.23
C ASN A 20 40.73 -31.21 49.74
N GLU A 21 40.58 -30.16 48.92
CA GLU A 21 39.28 -29.80 48.32
C GLU A 21 39.22 -29.88 46.77
N PHE A 22 40.25 -30.39 46.10
CA PHE A 22 40.24 -30.44 44.63
C PHE A 22 39.62 -31.71 44.02
N GLY A 23 39.32 -32.75 44.81
CA GLY A 23 38.83 -34.04 44.28
C GLY A 23 37.36 -34.07 43.89
N LYS A 24 36.51 -33.18 44.44
CA LYS A 24 35.04 -33.30 44.34
C LYS A 24 34.39 -32.49 43.22
N PHE A 25 35.15 -31.58 42.58
CA PHE A 25 34.65 -30.77 41.47
C PHE A 25 34.79 -31.46 40.10
N GLY A 26 35.67 -32.47 39.99
CA GLY A 26 35.95 -33.18 38.74
C GLY A 26 34.87 -34.18 38.32
N GLU A 27 34.22 -34.85 39.27
CA GLU A 27 33.22 -35.88 38.94
C GLU A 27 31.89 -35.30 38.43
N ASN A 28 31.45 -34.15 38.95
CA ASN A 28 30.24 -33.49 38.46
C ASN A 28 30.40 -32.85 37.07
N MET A 29 31.63 -32.54 36.66
CA MET A 29 31.91 -31.97 35.33
C MET A 29 31.91 -33.03 34.23
N LYS A 30 32.24 -34.29 34.58
CA LYS A 30 32.29 -35.40 33.64
C LYS A 30 30.88 -35.85 33.22
N THR A 31 29.90 -35.74 34.11
CA THR A 31 28.51 -36.13 33.85
C THR A 31 27.73 -35.11 33.00
N MET A 32 28.18 -33.84 32.93
CA MET A 32 27.59 -32.85 32.01
C MET A 32 28.07 -32.99 30.56
N LEU A 33 29.23 -33.61 30.34
CA LEU A 33 29.76 -33.86 29.00
C LEU A 33 29.12 -35.08 28.32
N ASP A 34 28.46 -35.96 29.08
CA ASP A 34 27.87 -37.21 28.57
C ASP A 34 26.41 -37.08 28.12
N ASN A 35 25.84 -35.87 28.13
CA ASN A 35 24.54 -35.55 27.49
C ASN A 35 24.72 -34.98 26.08
N GLN A 36 25.75 -35.43 25.35
CA GLN A 36 26.07 -34.95 24.01
C GLN A 36 25.25 -35.63 22.89
N GLU A 37 24.32 -36.55 23.20
CA GLU A 37 23.42 -37.12 22.20
C GLU A 37 22.16 -36.27 21.93
N GLY A 38 21.89 -35.25 22.78
CA GLY A 38 20.89 -34.21 22.52
C GLY A 38 21.43 -32.98 21.79
N SER A 39 22.76 -32.85 21.66
CA SER A 39 23.43 -31.64 21.14
C SER A 39 23.34 -31.53 19.63
N ALA A 40 23.52 -32.62 18.88
CA ALA A 40 23.55 -32.57 17.41
C ALA A 40 22.19 -32.16 16.80
N ARG A 41 21.07 -32.55 17.43
CA ARG A 41 19.72 -32.12 17.02
C ARG A 41 19.44 -30.66 17.38
N SER A 42 19.97 -30.20 18.50
CA SER A 42 19.85 -28.81 18.95
C SER A 42 20.70 -27.87 18.07
N GLU A 43 21.93 -28.25 17.77
CA GLU A 43 22.89 -27.47 16.97
C GLU A 43 22.47 -27.38 15.50
N ALA A 44 22.03 -28.50 14.90
CA ALA A 44 21.43 -28.48 13.58
C ALA A 44 20.12 -27.66 13.55
N GLY A 45 19.33 -27.70 14.63
CA GLY A 45 18.11 -26.90 14.77
C GLY A 45 18.39 -25.40 14.86
N ILE A 46 19.43 -24.99 15.60
CA ILE A 46 19.85 -23.58 15.74
C ILE A 46 20.36 -23.05 14.40
N ILE A 47 21.19 -23.80 13.67
CA ILE A 47 21.70 -23.38 12.36
C ILE A 47 20.55 -23.23 11.36
N ALA A 48 19.64 -24.20 11.28
CA ALA A 48 18.48 -24.14 10.39
C ALA A 48 17.55 -22.97 10.72
N MET A 49 17.25 -22.73 12.00
CA MET A 49 16.51 -21.55 12.46
C MET A 49 17.23 -20.26 12.08
N SER A 50 18.56 -20.18 12.29
CA SER A 50 19.33 -18.97 11.98
C SER A 50 19.34 -18.62 10.49
N MET A 51 19.40 -19.64 9.61
CA MET A 51 19.30 -19.44 8.16
C MET A 51 17.90 -19.00 7.75
N PHE A 52 16.86 -19.54 8.39
CA PHE A 52 15.49 -19.13 8.14
C PHE A 52 15.25 -17.66 8.55
N PHE A 53 15.68 -17.27 9.75
CA PHE A 53 15.58 -15.88 10.22
C PHE A 53 16.45 -14.93 9.40
N ALA A 54 17.65 -15.33 9.00
CA ALA A 54 18.48 -14.54 8.10
C ALA A 54 17.79 -14.33 6.74
N GLY A 55 17.16 -15.37 6.19
CA GLY A 55 16.36 -15.28 4.97
C GLY A 55 15.17 -14.32 5.12
N LEU A 56 14.41 -14.42 6.22
CA LEU A 56 13.31 -13.49 6.50
C LEU A 56 13.79 -12.05 6.67
N LEU A 57 14.94 -11.82 7.32
CA LEU A 57 15.52 -10.48 7.47
C LEU A 57 15.96 -9.91 6.12
N VAL A 58 16.60 -10.72 5.26
CA VAL A 58 16.97 -10.27 3.90
C VAL A 58 15.72 -9.86 3.14
N VAL A 59 14.66 -10.68 3.14
CA VAL A 59 13.38 -10.30 2.49
C VAL A 59 12.83 -9.03 3.12
N ALA A 60 12.69 -8.94 4.44
CA ALA A 60 12.14 -7.78 5.13
C ALA A 60 12.91 -6.46 4.90
N PHE A 61 14.23 -6.52 4.71
CA PHE A 61 15.07 -5.35 4.42
C PHE A 61 15.26 -5.06 2.93
N THR A 62 14.88 -5.99 2.05
CA THR A 62 14.92 -5.79 0.60
C THR A 62 13.56 -5.48 0.01
N THR A 63 12.47 -5.87 0.68
CA THR A 63 11.12 -5.37 0.39
C THR A 63 11.01 -3.97 0.99
N ASN A 64 11.01 -2.92 0.17
CA ASN A 64 10.48 -1.64 0.61
C ASN A 64 8.96 -1.81 0.71
N PRO A 65 8.35 -1.83 1.91
CA PRO A 65 6.90 -1.89 1.98
C PRO A 65 6.36 -0.60 1.41
N ILE A 66 5.63 -0.69 0.30
CA ILE A 66 4.86 0.44 -0.21
C ILE A 66 3.75 0.70 0.80
N ALA A 67 3.69 1.93 1.32
CA ALA A 67 2.64 2.31 2.25
C ALA A 67 1.27 2.14 1.57
N SER A 68 0.27 1.69 2.32
CA SER A 68 -1.12 1.70 1.82
C SER A 68 -1.77 3.02 2.20
N GLY A 69 -2.47 3.64 1.25
CA GLY A 69 -3.09 4.94 1.38
C GLY A 69 -3.44 5.54 0.01
N THR A 70 -3.84 6.80 0.03
CA THR A 70 -4.35 7.50 -1.17
C THR A 70 -3.44 8.59 -1.69
N GLN A 71 -2.24 8.74 -1.09
CA GLN A 71 -1.23 9.65 -1.62
C GLN A 71 -0.54 9.07 -2.85
N ILE A 72 0.01 9.95 -3.67
CA ILE A 72 0.72 9.58 -4.89
C ILE A 72 1.92 8.70 -4.55
N GLY A 73 2.01 7.54 -5.21
CA GLY A 73 3.06 6.53 -4.96
C GLY A 73 2.75 5.56 -3.81
N GLU A 74 1.62 5.73 -3.11
CA GLU A 74 1.11 4.75 -2.16
C GLU A 74 0.24 3.71 -2.86
N ARG A 75 0.05 2.56 -2.20
CA ARG A 75 -0.84 1.51 -2.67
C ARG A 75 -2.27 1.80 -2.24
N ALA A 76 -3.17 1.90 -3.21
CA ALA A 76 -4.59 2.15 -2.97
C ALA A 76 -5.16 1.14 -1.96
N PRO A 77 -6.02 1.58 -1.01
CA PRO A 77 -6.70 0.67 -0.11
C PRO A 77 -7.58 -0.32 -0.88
N VAL A 78 -7.37 -1.62 -0.64
CA VAL A 78 -8.21 -2.67 -1.24
C VAL A 78 -9.56 -2.72 -0.54
N PHE A 79 -10.63 -2.97 -1.30
CA PHE A 79 -11.98 -3.08 -0.76
C PHE A 79 -12.79 -4.14 -1.50
N SER A 80 -13.93 -4.51 -0.90
CA SER A 80 -14.93 -5.40 -1.48
C SER A 80 -16.32 -4.86 -1.18
N GLY A 81 -17.26 -5.03 -2.09
CA GLY A 81 -18.63 -4.56 -1.94
C GLY A 81 -19.58 -5.17 -2.95
N GLU A 82 -20.80 -4.65 -3.02
CA GLU A 82 -21.73 -4.97 -4.08
C GLU A 82 -21.63 -3.89 -5.16
N ALA A 83 -21.47 -4.30 -6.42
CA ALA A 83 -21.41 -3.40 -7.56
C ALA A 83 -22.52 -3.69 -8.57
N TYR A 84 -23.09 -2.64 -9.14
CA TYR A 84 -24.05 -2.72 -10.22
C TYR A 84 -23.34 -2.63 -11.58
N ASP A 85 -23.52 -3.66 -12.41
CA ASP A 85 -22.90 -3.78 -13.73
C ASP A 85 -23.75 -3.25 -14.89
N GLY A 86 -24.87 -2.60 -14.59
CA GLY A 86 -25.88 -2.19 -15.56
C GLY A 86 -27.04 -3.18 -15.69
N THR A 87 -26.91 -4.40 -15.16
CA THR A 87 -27.96 -5.42 -15.17
C THR A 87 -28.34 -5.88 -13.77
N SER A 88 -27.37 -6.10 -12.89
CA SER A 88 -27.59 -6.66 -11.56
C SER A 88 -26.49 -6.25 -10.58
N TRP A 89 -26.84 -6.24 -9.29
CA TRP A 89 -25.87 -6.15 -8.20
C TRP A 89 -25.13 -7.48 -8.04
N LYS A 90 -23.80 -7.41 -7.96
CA LYS A 90 -22.91 -8.55 -7.79
C LYS A 90 -21.79 -8.21 -6.81
N SER A 91 -21.27 -9.22 -6.14
CA SER A 91 -20.04 -9.08 -5.36
C SER A 91 -18.88 -8.64 -6.27
N PHE A 92 -18.15 -7.63 -5.82
CA PHE A 92 -17.01 -7.03 -6.49
C PHE A 92 -15.85 -6.91 -5.49
N GLN A 93 -14.64 -7.18 -5.96
CA GLN A 93 -13.42 -6.97 -5.21
C GLN A 93 -12.50 -6.09 -6.05
N PHE A 94 -12.02 -5.00 -5.48
CA PHE A 94 -11.11 -4.10 -6.19
C PHE A 94 -9.80 -4.80 -6.57
N ASP A 95 -9.33 -5.73 -5.73
CA ASP A 95 -8.13 -6.53 -5.97
C ASP A 95 -8.22 -7.39 -7.25
N ASP A 96 -9.43 -7.76 -7.69
CA ASP A 96 -9.63 -8.52 -8.93
C ASP A 96 -9.30 -7.68 -10.20
N LEU A 97 -9.20 -6.35 -10.08
CA LEU A 97 -8.75 -5.46 -11.16
C LEU A 97 -7.23 -5.27 -11.19
N LEU A 98 -6.52 -5.69 -10.14
CA LEU A 98 -5.11 -5.39 -9.98
C LEU A 98 -4.23 -6.51 -10.53
N ASP A 99 -3.11 -6.13 -11.13
CA ASP A 99 -2.03 -7.02 -11.52
C ASP A 99 -0.74 -6.64 -10.77
N MET A 100 -0.49 -7.34 -9.67
CA MET A 100 0.71 -7.15 -8.82
C MET A 100 2.03 -7.47 -9.53
N SER A 101 1.97 -8.12 -10.70
CA SER A 101 3.16 -8.42 -11.50
C SER A 101 3.43 -7.38 -12.58
N TRP A 102 2.52 -6.43 -12.77
CA TRP A 102 2.67 -5.36 -13.75
C TRP A 102 3.90 -4.49 -13.44
N THR A 103 4.56 -4.05 -14.51
CA THR A 103 5.67 -3.10 -14.48
C THR A 103 5.49 -2.08 -15.59
N TRP A 104 6.14 -0.91 -15.48
CA TRP A 104 6.01 0.17 -16.48
C TRP A 104 6.31 -0.24 -17.92
N ASN A 105 7.13 -1.28 -18.12
CA ASN A 105 7.52 -1.83 -19.42
C ASN A 105 6.77 -3.11 -19.79
N ALA A 106 5.65 -3.40 -19.14
CA ALA A 106 4.81 -4.55 -19.47
C ALA A 106 4.36 -4.46 -20.94
N THR A 107 4.45 -5.58 -21.64
CA THR A 107 3.98 -5.71 -23.03
C THR A 107 2.50 -6.06 -23.10
N GLU A 108 1.91 -6.45 -21.98
CA GLU A 108 0.49 -6.75 -21.86
C GLU A 108 -0.28 -5.45 -21.65
N ASP A 109 -1.39 -5.32 -22.38
CA ASP A 109 -2.29 -4.18 -22.28
C ASP A 109 -3.18 -4.34 -21.04
N VAL A 110 -2.60 -4.10 -19.87
CA VAL A 110 -3.29 -4.16 -18.58
C VAL A 110 -3.88 -2.78 -18.27
N PRO A 111 -5.20 -2.68 -18.01
CA PRO A 111 -5.85 -1.39 -17.85
C PRO A 111 -5.41 -0.71 -16.55
N TRP A 112 -5.24 0.60 -16.62
CA TRP A 112 -5.22 1.44 -15.42
C TRP A 112 -6.65 1.58 -14.89
N ILE A 113 -6.81 2.01 -13.63
CA ILE A 113 -8.13 2.11 -13.00
C ILE A 113 -8.41 3.55 -12.62
N ALA A 114 -9.47 4.13 -13.20
CA ALA A 114 -10.03 5.40 -12.78
C ALA A 114 -11.13 5.14 -11.74
N VAL A 115 -10.95 5.66 -10.54
CA VAL A 115 -11.90 5.54 -9.42
C VAL A 115 -12.52 6.91 -9.17
N GLU A 116 -13.85 6.99 -9.26
CA GLU A 116 -14.61 8.17 -8.87
C GLU A 116 -15.40 7.87 -7.60
N PHE A 117 -15.25 8.72 -6.59
CA PHE A 117 -16.18 8.79 -5.47
C PHE A 117 -17.22 9.87 -5.77
N LEU A 118 -18.48 9.49 -5.77
CA LEU A 118 -19.59 10.38 -6.05
C LEU A 118 -20.74 10.13 -5.10
N ASP A 119 -21.50 11.19 -4.86
CA ASP A 119 -22.79 11.14 -4.22
C ASP A 119 -23.84 11.44 -5.30
N THR A 120 -24.89 10.63 -5.38
CA THR A 120 -25.90 10.71 -6.44
C THR A 120 -26.71 11.99 -6.38
N ASP A 121 -26.76 12.64 -5.23
CA ASP A 121 -27.50 13.87 -5.00
C ASP A 121 -26.65 15.14 -5.09
N CYS A 122 -25.33 15.00 -5.07
CA CYS A 122 -24.39 16.11 -5.21
C CYS A 122 -24.48 16.80 -6.59
N GLY A 123 -24.72 18.12 -6.57
CA GLY A 123 -24.81 18.94 -7.78
C GLY A 123 -23.50 18.98 -8.59
N HIS A 124 -22.33 18.90 -7.96
CA HIS A 124 -21.06 18.83 -8.68
C HIS A 124 -20.87 17.47 -9.36
N CYS A 125 -21.28 16.36 -8.72
CA CYS A 125 -21.28 15.03 -9.32
C CYS A 125 -22.20 14.98 -10.55
N LYS A 126 -23.41 15.52 -10.43
CA LYS A 126 -24.38 15.64 -11.54
C LYS A 126 -23.81 16.44 -12.73
N ASN A 127 -22.98 17.45 -12.47
CA ASN A 127 -22.34 18.24 -13.52
C ASN A 127 -21.15 17.53 -14.17
N ALA A 128 -20.41 16.69 -13.43
CA ALA A 128 -19.25 15.96 -13.92
C ALA A 128 -19.60 14.63 -14.61
N ALA A 129 -20.75 14.03 -14.28
CA ALA A 129 -21.17 12.73 -14.80
C ALA A 129 -21.19 12.62 -16.35
N PRO A 130 -21.58 13.65 -17.14
CA PRO A 130 -21.46 13.60 -18.60
C PRO A 130 -20.01 13.48 -19.10
N ASP A 131 -19.07 14.12 -18.40
CA ASP A 131 -17.64 14.04 -18.75
C ASP A 131 -17.10 12.64 -18.44
N MET A 132 -17.48 12.06 -17.30
CA MET A 132 -17.14 10.67 -16.95
C MET A 132 -17.66 9.65 -17.96
N ALA A 133 -18.90 9.82 -18.45
CA ALA A 133 -19.43 8.98 -19.54
C ALA A 133 -18.59 9.09 -20.81
N THR A 134 -18.13 10.30 -21.15
CA THR A 134 -17.30 10.56 -22.32
C THR A 134 -15.91 9.93 -22.15
N TRP A 135 -15.24 10.20 -21.05
CA TRP A 135 -13.88 9.70 -20.77
C TRP A 135 -13.83 8.17 -20.70
N SER A 136 -14.85 7.52 -20.13
CA SER A 136 -14.90 6.05 -20.09
C SER A 136 -14.95 5.40 -21.49
N GLN A 137 -15.47 6.11 -22.49
CA GLN A 137 -15.47 5.65 -23.88
C GLN A 137 -14.16 6.00 -24.58
N GLU A 138 -13.65 7.21 -24.37
CA GLU A 138 -12.40 7.70 -24.96
C GLU A 138 -11.19 6.88 -24.52
N PHE A 139 -11.12 6.50 -23.25
CA PHE A 139 -10.01 5.74 -22.67
C PHE A 139 -10.32 4.24 -22.51
N SER A 140 -11.11 3.68 -23.41
CA SER A 140 -11.50 2.27 -23.39
C SER A 140 -10.45 1.31 -23.94
N GLY A 141 -9.25 1.79 -24.30
CA GLY A 141 -8.22 1.00 -25.00
C GLY A 141 -8.49 0.77 -26.50
N VAL A 142 -9.69 1.09 -26.99
CA VAL A 142 -10.07 0.87 -28.38
C VAL A 142 -9.34 1.86 -29.31
N ASN A 143 -8.91 1.38 -30.48
CA ASN A 143 -8.18 2.19 -31.49
C ASN A 143 -6.85 2.79 -31.00
N GLY A 144 -6.20 2.17 -30.01
CA GLY A 144 -4.91 2.64 -29.49
C GLY A 144 -5.02 3.82 -28.53
N ALA A 145 -6.23 4.10 -28.03
CA ALA A 145 -6.40 4.98 -26.87
C ALA A 145 -5.79 4.33 -25.61
N PRO A 146 -5.44 5.13 -24.58
CA PRO A 146 -5.12 4.59 -23.26
C PRO A 146 -6.21 3.63 -22.79
N ASN A 147 -5.80 2.52 -22.16
CA ASN A 147 -6.70 1.50 -21.64
C ASN A 147 -6.97 1.73 -20.15
N VAL A 148 -8.16 2.24 -19.83
CA VAL A 148 -8.57 2.61 -18.48
C VAL A 148 -9.94 2.00 -18.17
N VAL A 149 -10.01 1.27 -17.07
CA VAL A 149 -11.27 0.81 -16.49
C VAL A 149 -11.78 1.89 -15.54
N PHE A 150 -13.03 2.28 -15.72
CA PHE A 150 -13.71 3.23 -14.84
C PHE A 150 -14.56 2.49 -13.82
N ILE A 151 -14.51 2.93 -12.57
CA ILE A 151 -15.44 2.53 -11.51
C ILE A 151 -15.91 3.79 -10.76
N ALA A 152 -17.20 3.83 -10.43
CA ALA A 152 -17.74 4.76 -9.46
C ALA A 152 -17.98 4.05 -8.13
N ILE A 153 -17.74 4.75 -7.04
CA ILE A 153 -18.06 4.36 -5.67
C ILE A 153 -19.07 5.39 -5.17
N ALA A 154 -20.30 4.92 -4.96
CA ALA A 154 -21.42 5.76 -4.60
C ALA A 154 -21.54 5.87 -3.08
N VAL A 155 -21.34 7.08 -2.57
CA VAL A 155 -21.37 7.43 -1.13
C VAL A 155 -22.61 8.25 -0.79
N GLU A 156 -22.88 8.41 0.51
CA GLU A 156 -24.02 9.16 1.04
C GLU A 156 -23.59 10.37 1.90
N PHE A 157 -22.86 11.31 1.30
CA PHE A 157 -22.40 12.52 2.01
C PHE A 157 -23.47 13.59 2.12
N VAL A 158 -24.45 13.59 1.21
CA VAL A 158 -25.48 14.61 1.06
C VAL A 158 -26.84 13.96 0.85
N ALA A 159 -27.69 14.06 1.87
CA ALA A 159 -29.04 13.50 1.89
C ALA A 159 -29.06 11.96 1.80
N GLU A 160 -30.23 11.39 1.99
CA GLU A 160 -30.38 9.93 2.03
C GLU A 160 -30.38 9.38 0.61
N SER A 161 -29.47 8.43 0.33
CA SER A 161 -29.29 7.82 -0.98
C SER A 161 -29.69 6.35 -0.94
N SER A 162 -29.79 5.71 -2.11
CA SER A 162 -30.14 4.29 -2.17
C SER A 162 -29.58 3.60 -3.42
N ARG A 163 -29.47 2.27 -3.37
CA ARG A 163 -29.13 1.46 -4.55
C ARG A 163 -30.03 1.71 -5.76
N ALA A 164 -31.31 2.02 -5.54
CA ALA A 164 -32.21 2.36 -6.65
C ALA A 164 -31.79 3.68 -7.31
N GLU A 165 -31.45 4.67 -6.51
CA GLU A 165 -30.95 5.96 -6.98
C GLU A 165 -29.60 5.84 -7.69
N ILE A 166 -28.71 4.99 -7.21
CA ILE A 166 -27.43 4.66 -7.88
C ILE A 166 -27.70 4.15 -9.31
N VAL A 167 -28.66 3.23 -9.47
CA VAL A 167 -29.04 2.70 -10.80
C VAL A 167 -29.64 3.80 -11.68
N ASP A 168 -30.48 4.66 -11.11
CA ASP A 168 -31.10 5.77 -11.83
C ASP A 168 -30.06 6.81 -12.28
N PHE A 169 -29.13 7.21 -11.41
CA PHE A 169 -28.03 8.12 -11.73
C PHE A 169 -27.17 7.58 -12.88
N ARG A 170 -26.71 6.33 -12.74
CA ARG A 170 -25.91 5.64 -13.77
C ARG A 170 -26.62 5.65 -15.13
N THR A 171 -27.92 5.35 -15.12
CA THR A 171 -28.75 5.29 -16.33
C THR A 171 -28.98 6.67 -16.93
N GLN A 172 -29.29 7.66 -16.09
CA GLN A 172 -29.58 9.04 -16.50
C GLN A 172 -28.39 9.70 -17.20
N TYR A 173 -27.18 9.46 -16.72
CA TYR A 173 -25.95 10.06 -17.25
C TYR A 173 -25.18 9.14 -18.21
N GLU A 174 -25.76 7.99 -18.59
CA GLU A 174 -25.13 7.02 -19.52
C GLU A 174 -23.72 6.57 -19.06
N ASN A 175 -23.49 6.54 -17.76
CA ASN A 175 -22.23 6.13 -17.15
C ASN A 175 -22.14 4.59 -17.19
N ASN A 176 -21.79 4.04 -18.36
CA ASN A 176 -21.85 2.61 -18.65
C ASN A 176 -20.67 1.80 -18.08
N PHE A 177 -20.30 2.07 -16.83
CA PHE A 177 -19.26 1.37 -16.08
C PHE A 177 -19.80 0.91 -14.71
N LEU A 178 -18.96 0.33 -13.85
CA LEU A 178 -19.37 -0.25 -12.57
C LEU A 178 -19.67 0.84 -11.54
N PHE A 179 -20.74 0.65 -10.76
CA PHE A 179 -21.06 1.46 -9.59
C PHE A 179 -21.02 0.58 -8.35
N VAL A 180 -20.07 0.80 -7.46
CA VAL A 180 -19.93 0.13 -6.16
C VAL A 180 -20.78 0.88 -5.14
N ASP A 181 -21.55 0.13 -4.36
CA ASP A 181 -22.30 0.66 -3.21
C ASP A 181 -21.36 0.87 -2.02
N ASP A 182 -21.28 2.12 -1.57
CA ASP A 182 -20.56 2.56 -0.36
C ASP A 182 -21.43 3.58 0.42
N LEU A 183 -22.74 3.34 0.46
CA LEU A 183 -23.68 4.20 1.20
C LEU A 183 -23.42 4.18 2.72
N ASP A 184 -22.68 3.19 3.23
CA ASP A 184 -22.20 3.14 4.62
C ASP A 184 -20.84 3.84 4.83
N GLU A 185 -20.24 4.39 3.77
CA GLU A 185 -19.03 5.22 3.74
C GLU A 185 -17.74 4.53 4.22
N ASP A 186 -17.74 3.21 4.37
CA ASP A 186 -16.57 2.47 4.88
C ASP A 186 -15.40 2.54 3.88
N ILE A 187 -15.67 2.42 2.57
CA ILE A 187 -14.65 2.50 1.52
C ILE A 187 -14.13 3.94 1.41
N ALA A 188 -15.02 4.94 1.38
CA ALA A 188 -14.66 6.35 1.30
C ALA A 188 -13.77 6.78 2.47
N LYS A 189 -14.05 6.27 3.67
CA LYS A 189 -13.24 6.52 4.85
C LYS A 189 -11.84 5.90 4.75
N ASP A 190 -11.74 4.66 4.27
CA ASP A 190 -10.45 4.00 4.06
C ASP A 190 -9.61 4.72 2.98
N TRP A 191 -10.29 5.35 2.01
CA TRP A 191 -9.68 6.17 0.97
C TRP A 191 -9.45 7.65 1.37
N ASP A 192 -9.77 8.04 2.61
CA ASP A 192 -9.67 9.42 3.12
C ASP A 192 -10.41 10.45 2.23
N VAL A 193 -11.56 10.05 1.68
CA VAL A 193 -12.40 10.89 0.82
C VAL A 193 -13.32 11.73 1.69
N LEU A 194 -13.21 13.05 1.57
CA LEU A 194 -13.95 14.02 2.39
C LEU A 194 -14.99 14.83 1.60
N ALA A 195 -15.00 14.69 0.27
CA ALA A 195 -15.90 15.44 -0.60
C ALA A 195 -16.11 14.70 -1.92
N THR A 196 -17.24 14.98 -2.57
CA THR A 196 -17.60 14.44 -3.89
C THR A 196 -17.83 15.57 -4.90
N PRO A 197 -17.44 15.41 -6.18
CA PRO A 197 -16.72 14.24 -6.67
C PRO A 197 -15.24 14.28 -6.27
N SER A 198 -14.66 13.09 -6.04
CA SER A 198 -13.22 12.90 -5.87
C SER A 198 -12.74 11.81 -6.81
N TYR A 199 -11.57 11.99 -7.41
CA TYR A 199 -11.05 11.11 -8.45
C TYR A 199 -9.67 10.59 -8.10
N PHE A 200 -9.41 9.34 -8.46
CA PHE A 200 -8.12 8.70 -8.37
C PHE A 200 -7.81 8.01 -9.68
N LEU A 201 -6.54 8.06 -10.08
CA LEU A 201 -6.01 7.22 -11.14
C LEU A 201 -5.02 6.25 -10.50
N VAL A 202 -5.28 4.96 -10.67
CA VAL A 202 -4.53 3.87 -10.06
C VAL A 202 -3.87 3.05 -11.16
N GLN A 203 -2.59 2.76 -10.98
CA GLN A 203 -1.82 1.89 -11.87
C GLN A 203 -2.30 0.43 -11.74
N PRO A 204 -2.01 -0.43 -12.72
CA PRO A 204 -2.44 -1.82 -12.67
C PRO A 204 -1.92 -2.57 -11.43
N ASP A 205 -0.74 -2.20 -10.92
CA ASP A 205 -0.15 -2.77 -9.70
C ASP A 205 -0.74 -2.19 -8.40
N GLY A 206 -1.79 -1.37 -8.48
CA GLY A 206 -2.50 -0.79 -7.34
C GLY A 206 -1.88 0.49 -6.80
N ILE A 207 -0.86 1.06 -7.46
CA ILE A 207 -0.25 2.33 -7.01
C ILE A 207 -1.11 3.51 -7.42
N VAL A 208 -1.39 4.42 -6.49
CA VAL A 208 -2.08 5.67 -6.79
C VAL A 208 -1.15 6.56 -7.61
N ALA A 209 -1.46 6.67 -8.90
CA ALA A 209 -0.71 7.47 -9.84
C ALA A 209 -1.05 8.96 -9.71
N TRP A 210 -2.29 9.26 -9.36
CA TRP A 210 -2.79 10.62 -9.24
C TRP A 210 -4.09 10.64 -8.42
N ASN A 211 -4.37 11.75 -7.76
CA ASN A 211 -5.66 12.02 -7.13
C ASN A 211 -6.07 13.49 -7.29
N SER A 212 -7.37 13.76 -7.23
CA SER A 212 -7.94 15.10 -7.39
C SER A 212 -7.82 15.98 -6.15
N GLY A 213 -7.20 15.48 -5.06
CA GLY A 213 -7.00 16.24 -3.83
C GLY A 213 -6.25 17.54 -4.11
N GLN A 214 -6.81 18.67 -3.68
CA GLN A 214 -6.31 20.03 -4.00
C GLN A 214 -4.81 20.23 -3.71
N ALA A 215 -4.26 19.55 -2.71
CA ALA A 215 -2.84 19.65 -2.34
C ALA A 215 -1.89 18.93 -3.32
N THR A 216 -2.40 17.96 -4.07
CA THR A 216 -1.62 17.00 -4.87
C THR A 216 -2.05 16.95 -6.33
N ASN A 217 -3.09 17.68 -6.71
CA ASN A 217 -3.72 17.64 -8.03
C ASN A 217 -2.76 17.96 -9.19
N SER A 218 -1.71 18.76 -8.96
CA SER A 218 -0.68 19.10 -9.98
C SER A 218 0.54 18.16 -9.95
N ILE A 219 0.43 17.01 -9.30
CA ILE A 219 1.52 16.04 -9.14
C ILE A 219 1.00 14.66 -9.57
N GLY A 220 1.82 13.87 -10.24
CA GLY A 220 1.54 12.47 -10.56
C GLY A 220 2.73 11.56 -10.26
N TRP A 221 2.52 10.24 -10.32
CA TRP A 221 3.55 9.22 -10.13
C TRP A 221 4.08 8.71 -11.46
N ASP A 222 5.39 8.82 -11.65
CA ASP A 222 6.10 8.18 -12.76
C ASP A 222 6.47 6.74 -12.37
N ALA A 223 5.87 5.75 -13.03
CA ALA A 223 6.10 4.33 -12.75
C ALA A 223 7.52 3.87 -13.13
N LYS A 224 8.13 4.52 -14.13
CA LYS A 224 9.47 4.16 -14.61
C LYS A 224 10.55 4.68 -13.67
N GLU A 225 10.38 5.91 -13.21
CA GLU A 225 11.35 6.60 -12.35
C GLU A 225 11.05 6.45 -10.85
N GLU A 226 9.91 5.84 -10.49
CA GLU A 226 9.42 5.64 -9.12
C GLU A 226 9.48 6.94 -8.29
N LYS A 227 8.98 8.03 -8.87
CA LYS A 227 9.01 9.35 -8.25
C LYS A 227 7.82 10.21 -8.66
N SER A 228 7.54 11.22 -7.84
CA SER A 228 6.57 12.23 -8.18
C SER A 228 7.07 13.19 -9.26
N ILE A 229 6.19 13.54 -10.19
CA ILE A 229 6.45 14.45 -11.31
C ILE A 229 5.36 15.54 -11.35
N PRO A 230 5.69 16.77 -11.79
CA PRO A 230 4.68 17.79 -12.00
C PRO A 230 3.80 17.44 -13.21
N LEU A 231 2.51 17.64 -13.05
CA LEU A 231 1.52 17.62 -14.13
C LEU A 231 1.08 19.05 -14.45
N ASN A 232 0.72 19.31 -15.70
CA ASN A 232 0.25 20.62 -16.13
C ASN A 232 -1.21 20.52 -16.56
N GLY A 233 -2.10 21.27 -15.92
CA GLY A 233 -3.49 21.44 -16.42
C GLY A 233 -3.46 22.24 -17.72
N PHE A 234 -4.33 21.91 -18.68
CA PHE A 234 -4.29 22.56 -19.99
C PHE A 234 -4.87 23.99 -19.98
N ASP A 235 -5.80 24.29 -19.05
CA ASP A 235 -6.61 25.51 -19.12
C ASP A 235 -6.56 26.44 -17.88
N ASP A 236 -6.65 25.91 -16.66
CA ASP A 236 -6.85 26.73 -15.44
C ASP A 236 -5.82 26.49 -14.32
N GLY A 237 -4.85 25.61 -14.59
CA GLY A 237 -3.83 25.19 -13.61
C GLY A 237 -4.28 24.09 -12.65
N TYR A 238 -5.53 23.63 -12.74
CA TYR A 238 -5.99 22.38 -12.16
C TYR A 238 -5.88 21.27 -13.19
N VAL A 239 -5.43 20.11 -12.75
CA VAL A 239 -5.37 18.90 -13.58
C VAL A 239 -6.68 18.15 -13.40
N GLN A 240 -7.34 17.83 -14.49
CA GLN A 240 -8.52 16.96 -14.50
C GLN A 240 -8.14 15.50 -14.71
N LEU A 241 -9.05 14.56 -14.42
CA LEU A 241 -8.78 13.13 -14.52
C LEU A 241 -8.34 12.73 -15.94
N ASN A 242 -9.02 13.22 -16.98
CA ASN A 242 -8.63 12.96 -18.38
C ASN A 242 -7.22 13.48 -18.71
N GLU A 243 -6.84 14.63 -18.16
CA GLU A 243 -5.51 15.21 -18.37
C GLU A 243 -4.43 14.39 -17.65
N ALA A 244 -4.73 13.91 -16.44
CA ALA A 244 -3.86 13.02 -15.69
C ALA A 244 -3.67 11.68 -16.42
N ILE A 245 -4.75 11.08 -16.95
CA ILE A 245 -4.71 9.87 -17.77
C ILE A 245 -3.78 10.08 -18.98
N VAL A 246 -4.01 11.13 -19.76
CA VAL A 246 -3.22 11.43 -20.95
C VAL A 246 -1.75 11.64 -20.60
N GLN A 247 -1.44 12.46 -19.60
CA GLN A 247 -0.05 12.76 -19.23
C GLN A 247 0.66 11.52 -18.69
N LEU A 248 0.07 10.79 -17.74
CA LEU A 248 0.75 9.67 -17.08
C LEU A 248 0.83 8.43 -17.95
N MET A 249 -0.20 8.12 -18.73
CA MET A 249 -0.17 6.92 -19.57
C MET A 249 0.63 7.14 -20.86
N MET A 250 0.68 8.35 -21.42
CA MET A 250 1.57 8.63 -22.56
C MET A 250 3.04 8.76 -22.14
N LEU A 251 3.34 9.20 -20.91
CA LEU A 251 4.71 9.19 -20.38
C LEU A 251 5.23 7.77 -20.16
N ASN A 252 4.38 6.85 -19.69
CA ASN A 252 4.77 5.47 -19.39
C ASN A 252 4.60 4.52 -20.60
N GLY A 253 3.76 4.86 -21.58
CA GLY A 253 3.43 4.03 -22.74
C GLY A 253 4.13 4.42 -24.06
N GLY A 254 5.13 5.30 -24.02
CA GLY A 254 5.75 5.88 -25.22
C GLY A 254 7.26 5.66 -25.35
N GLU A 255 7.66 4.54 -25.96
CA GLU A 255 8.70 4.48 -27.01
C GLU A 255 8.27 3.50 -28.13
#